data_AF-A0A846DJW2-F1
#
_entry.id   AF-A0A846DJW2-F1
#
_cell.length_a   1.000
_cell.length_b   1.000
_cell.length_c   1.000
_cell.angle_alpha   90.00
_cell.angle_beta   90.00
_cell.angle_gamma   90.00
#
_symmetry.space_group_name_H-M   'P 1'
#
loop_
_entity.id
_entity.type
_entity.pdbx_description
1 polymer ?
#
loop_
_entity_poly.entity_id
_entity_poly.type
_entity_poly.pdbx_seq_one_letter_code
_entity_poly.pdbx_strand_id
1 'polypeptide(L)'
;MIGDEINFSGNISGKDNLTIQPLSENQNIKIGGYDSGNSTIMDLNSAELNLLQNGFTLITIGSDNSNGTITVDSNGVIFKDPTILQSPQGSLTIDGTITGIDDASITLISSGSKTTLNADIITAGNPITIQDNIVLGTNINLNTTDQNQSGANITIDGTINGTTSNSQNLTLTAGIGDINITGAVGNSQTLGDLIANSNSTTIFNNTVNATSLTTDSGGTTQLNGNVTTTGKQTYNDSVILGNNLNLQSNGSDIIFANTINGNGNYDLSLSVGNADITFKNAIGNLTRLGNLIIENANNINAEAITATSITATADNNITMGDLDSSSNNSNGGNLSLISKNGIITTGNLNSSGNSGGDIFINAEIAIATGAINSSGSDGDGGNVTLDPEDDIQVTSINAQGGSNGVGGTIDLTTESFFQATGTFIDQNGIEASISTAGGAGR
;
A
#
# COMPACT_ATOMS: atom_id res chain seq x y z
N MET A 1 1.70 28.78 -31.78
CA MET A 1 1.49 30.24 -31.58
C MET A 1 2.51 30.70 -30.56
N ILE A 2 3.25 31.78 -30.85
CA ILE A 2 4.32 32.29 -29.99
C ILE A 2 4.14 33.79 -29.82
N GLY A 3 4.12 34.26 -28.57
CA GLY A 3 4.02 35.67 -28.22
C GLY A 3 3.88 35.84 -26.72
N ASP A 4 4.47 36.90 -26.16
CA ASP A 4 4.37 37.19 -24.71
C ASP A 4 2.95 37.55 -24.25
N GLU A 5 2.08 37.83 -25.21
CA GLU A 5 0.64 37.99 -25.05
C GLU A 5 -0.04 37.46 -26.32
N ILE A 6 -1.10 36.65 -26.19
CA ILE A 6 -1.79 36.03 -27.32
C ILE A 6 -3.29 36.09 -27.10
N ASN A 7 -3.98 36.87 -27.94
CA ASN A 7 -5.43 36.98 -27.89
C ASN A 7 -6.11 36.25 -29.05
N PHE A 8 -7.21 35.55 -28.76
CA PHE A 8 -8.04 34.91 -29.80
C PHE A 8 -9.23 35.78 -30.16
N SER A 9 -9.33 36.15 -31.45
CA SER A 9 -10.44 36.94 -31.99
C SER A 9 -11.45 36.12 -32.79
N GLY A 10 -11.22 34.81 -32.93
CA GLY A 10 -12.09 33.87 -33.63
C GLY A 10 -11.72 32.43 -33.29
N ASN A 11 -12.53 31.50 -33.81
CA ASN A 11 -12.35 30.07 -33.57
C ASN A 11 -10.97 29.59 -34.02
N ILE A 12 -10.31 28.84 -33.14
CA ILE A 12 -9.04 28.17 -33.42
C ILE A 12 -9.34 26.68 -33.58
N SER A 13 -9.12 26.13 -34.76
CA SER A 13 -9.43 24.73 -35.09
C SER A 13 -8.27 24.07 -35.82
N GLY A 14 -8.05 22.79 -35.55
CA GLY A 14 -7.01 21.99 -36.20
C GLY A 14 -7.26 20.49 -36.00
N LYS A 15 -6.38 19.67 -36.57
CA LYS A 15 -6.39 18.20 -36.40
C LYS A 15 -5.07 17.62 -35.88
N ASP A 16 -4.03 18.45 -35.83
CA ASP A 16 -2.70 18.09 -35.35
C ASP A 16 -2.47 18.76 -33.99
N ASN A 17 -1.22 18.81 -33.52
CA ASN A 17 -0.88 19.46 -32.26
C ASN A 17 -0.97 20.99 -32.35
N LEU A 18 -1.47 21.64 -31.29
CA LEU A 18 -1.44 23.07 -31.09
C LEU A 18 -0.52 23.43 -29.91
N THR A 19 0.55 24.16 -30.18
CA THR A 19 1.38 24.74 -29.11
C THR A 19 1.05 26.22 -28.95
N ILE A 20 0.78 26.66 -27.72
CA ILE A 20 0.56 28.04 -27.30
C ILE A 20 1.62 28.36 -26.25
N GLN A 21 2.59 29.20 -26.59
CA GLN A 21 3.72 29.47 -25.70
C GLN A 21 4.11 30.95 -25.69
N PRO A 22 4.69 31.44 -24.59
CA PRO A 22 5.27 32.77 -24.57
C PRO A 22 6.50 32.88 -25.49
N LEU A 23 6.89 34.10 -25.84
CA LEU A 23 8.15 34.36 -26.54
C LEU A 23 9.32 34.36 -25.55
N SER A 24 9.10 34.91 -24.35
CA SER A 24 10.02 35.05 -23.25
C SER A 24 9.85 33.88 -22.28
N GLU A 25 10.95 33.20 -21.95
CA GLU A 25 10.92 31.98 -21.11
C GLU A 25 10.40 32.25 -19.67
N ASN A 26 10.57 33.47 -19.17
CA ASN A 26 10.13 33.90 -17.83
C ASN A 26 8.72 34.47 -17.78
N GLN A 27 8.02 34.50 -18.91
CA GLN A 27 6.67 35.02 -19.00
C GLN A 27 5.72 34.10 -18.23
N ASN A 28 5.04 34.67 -17.23
CA ASN A 28 3.97 33.97 -16.54
C ASN A 28 2.78 33.79 -17.48
N ILE A 29 2.04 32.69 -17.31
CA ILE A 29 0.82 32.41 -18.07
C ILE A 29 -0.32 32.30 -17.08
N LYS A 30 -1.45 32.92 -17.38
CA LYS A 30 -2.68 32.72 -16.63
C LYS A 30 -3.74 32.10 -17.55
N ILE A 31 -4.39 31.04 -17.09
CA ILE A 31 -5.32 30.24 -17.89
C ILE A 31 -6.69 30.29 -17.21
N GLY A 32 -7.72 30.69 -17.95
CA GLY A 32 -9.07 30.88 -17.45
C GLY A 32 -9.30 32.26 -16.82
N GLY A 33 -10.47 32.43 -16.20
CA GLY A 33 -10.88 33.71 -15.62
C GLY A 33 -11.03 34.84 -16.65
N TYR A 34 -10.73 36.06 -16.23
CA TYR A 34 -10.71 37.28 -17.05
C TYR A 34 -9.27 37.69 -17.36
N ASP A 35 -9.09 38.37 -18.50
CA ASP A 35 -7.86 39.11 -18.82
C ASP A 35 -7.52 40.06 -17.66
N SER A 36 -6.29 39.94 -17.16
CA SER A 36 -5.81 40.70 -16.01
C SER A 36 -5.51 42.16 -16.35
N GLY A 37 -5.44 42.50 -17.63
CA GLY A 37 -4.95 43.77 -18.15
C GLY A 37 -3.46 43.98 -17.89
N ASN A 38 -2.75 42.96 -17.41
CA ASN A 38 -1.34 43.02 -17.08
C ASN A 38 -0.51 42.44 -18.24
N SER A 39 0.12 43.33 -19.01
CA SER A 39 0.99 42.94 -20.13
C SER A 39 2.25 42.16 -19.74
N THR A 40 2.49 41.91 -18.45
CA THR A 40 3.56 41.03 -17.96
C THR A 40 3.06 39.62 -17.64
N ILE A 41 1.82 39.29 -17.98
CA ILE A 41 1.24 37.95 -17.87
C ILE A 41 0.63 37.66 -19.24
N MET A 42 0.90 36.46 -19.77
CA MET A 42 0.22 35.96 -20.94
C MET A 42 -1.14 35.44 -20.48
N ASP A 43 -2.21 36.18 -20.74
CA ASP A 43 -3.56 35.78 -20.36
C ASP A 43 -4.19 34.92 -21.47
N LEU A 44 -4.67 33.72 -21.11
CA LEU A 44 -5.56 32.89 -21.92
C LEU A 44 -6.89 32.79 -21.18
N ASN A 45 -7.72 33.81 -21.33
CA ASN A 45 -8.93 33.95 -20.51
C ASN A 45 -10.03 32.94 -20.93
N SER A 46 -11.10 32.88 -20.14
CA SER A 46 -12.19 31.92 -20.38
C SER A 46 -12.89 32.08 -21.72
N ALA A 47 -13.02 33.31 -22.23
CA ALA A 47 -13.64 33.56 -23.52
C ALA A 47 -12.76 33.03 -24.67
N GLU A 48 -11.45 33.15 -24.53
CA GLU A 48 -10.47 32.68 -25.51
C GLU A 48 -10.37 31.16 -25.51
N LEU A 49 -10.33 30.53 -24.33
CA LEU A 49 -10.34 29.06 -24.23
C LEU A 49 -11.60 28.45 -24.88
N ASN A 50 -12.74 29.14 -24.82
CA ASN A 50 -13.96 28.72 -25.51
C ASN A 50 -13.87 28.81 -27.05
N LEU A 51 -12.93 29.59 -27.59
CA LEU A 51 -12.66 29.67 -29.01
C LEU A 51 -11.77 28.52 -29.51
N LEU A 52 -11.09 27.79 -28.62
CA LEU A 52 -10.42 26.53 -28.96
C LEU A 52 -11.49 25.47 -29.31
N GLN A 53 -11.51 25.06 -30.58
CA GLN A 53 -12.43 24.05 -31.07
C GLN A 53 -11.86 22.66 -30.83
N ASN A 54 -12.77 21.70 -30.62
CA ASN A 54 -12.41 20.30 -30.49
C ASN A 54 -11.74 19.76 -31.78
N GLY A 55 -10.93 18.72 -31.63
CA GLY A 55 -10.31 17.93 -32.71
C GLY A 55 -8.79 18.01 -32.78
N PHE A 56 -8.12 18.70 -31.86
CA PHE A 56 -6.66 18.70 -31.77
C PHE A 56 -6.18 17.37 -31.18
N THR A 57 -5.08 16.82 -31.70
CA THR A 57 -4.48 15.62 -31.08
C THR A 57 -3.81 15.91 -29.74
N LEU A 58 -3.38 17.16 -29.54
CA LEU A 58 -2.74 17.64 -28.32
C LEU A 58 -2.70 19.17 -28.32
N ILE A 59 -2.99 19.78 -27.19
CA ILE A 59 -2.76 21.19 -26.91
C ILE A 59 -1.64 21.29 -25.87
N THR A 60 -0.60 22.06 -26.18
CA THR A 60 0.48 22.36 -25.25
C THR A 60 0.43 23.83 -24.89
N ILE A 61 0.31 24.16 -23.61
CA ILE A 61 0.38 25.53 -23.10
C ILE A 61 1.67 25.68 -22.28
N GLY A 62 2.50 26.64 -22.68
CA GLY A 62 3.88 26.79 -22.19
C GLY A 62 4.90 26.12 -23.11
N SER A 63 6.16 26.06 -22.67
CA SER A 63 7.27 25.51 -23.46
C SER A 63 8.23 24.69 -22.62
N ASP A 64 9.05 23.86 -23.27
CA ASP A 64 10.04 23.00 -22.62
C ASP A 64 11.14 23.79 -21.88
N ASN A 65 11.30 25.08 -22.18
CA ASN A 65 12.27 25.98 -21.54
C ASN A 65 11.62 27.00 -20.60
N SER A 66 10.30 26.96 -20.42
CA SER A 66 9.59 27.94 -19.60
C SER A 66 10.03 27.86 -18.13
N ASN A 67 10.31 29.03 -17.55
CA ASN A 67 10.61 29.25 -16.13
C ASN A 67 9.63 30.20 -15.42
N GLY A 68 8.65 30.75 -16.15
CA GLY A 68 7.51 31.47 -15.55
C GLY A 68 6.54 30.56 -14.81
N THR A 69 5.63 31.14 -14.03
CA THR A 69 4.53 30.39 -13.40
C THR A 69 3.36 30.27 -14.36
N ILE A 70 2.75 29.09 -14.44
CA ILE A 70 1.43 28.93 -15.06
C ILE A 70 0.39 28.82 -13.95
N THR A 71 -0.59 29.71 -13.95
CA THR A 71 -1.70 29.70 -12.99
C THR A 71 -3.01 29.39 -13.70
N VAL A 72 -3.71 28.33 -13.28
CA VAL A 72 -5.12 28.14 -13.63
C VAL A 72 -5.95 28.96 -12.66
N ASP A 73 -6.75 29.90 -13.19
CA ASP A 73 -7.59 30.80 -12.41
C ASP A 73 -8.63 30.05 -11.57
N SER A 74 -9.01 30.63 -10.43
CA SER A 74 -10.00 30.08 -9.49
C SER A 74 -11.38 29.76 -10.10
N ASN A 75 -11.74 30.35 -11.25
CA ASN A 75 -12.96 30.00 -11.96
C ASN A 75 -12.90 28.62 -12.65
N GLY A 76 -11.72 27.99 -12.71
CA GLY A 76 -11.50 26.73 -13.38
C GLY A 76 -11.47 26.84 -14.91
N VAL A 77 -11.20 25.72 -15.55
CA VAL A 77 -11.07 25.61 -17.01
C VAL A 77 -11.60 24.28 -17.52
N ILE A 78 -12.07 24.27 -18.77
CA ILE A 78 -12.53 23.05 -19.46
C ILE A 78 -11.67 22.85 -20.72
N PHE A 79 -11.08 21.67 -20.86
CA PHE A 79 -10.39 21.24 -22.08
C PHE A 79 -11.19 20.11 -22.74
N LYS A 80 -11.23 20.13 -24.08
CA LYS A 80 -11.92 19.13 -24.91
C LYS A 80 -10.97 18.14 -25.58
N ASP A 81 -9.72 18.56 -25.74
CA ASP A 81 -8.65 17.79 -26.34
C ASP A 81 -7.54 17.53 -25.30
N PRO A 82 -6.69 16.51 -25.48
CA PRO A 82 -5.53 16.25 -24.64
C PRO A 82 -4.71 17.52 -24.42
N THR A 83 -4.40 17.86 -23.17
CA THR A 83 -3.73 19.11 -22.82
C THR A 83 -2.52 18.89 -21.91
N ILE A 84 -1.39 19.48 -22.29
CA ILE A 84 -0.18 19.62 -21.47
C ILE A 84 -0.08 21.07 -20.99
N LEU A 85 0.04 21.28 -19.68
CA LEU A 85 0.52 22.53 -19.10
C LEU A 85 1.98 22.33 -18.68
N GLN A 86 2.91 23.10 -19.28
CA GLN A 86 4.33 22.90 -19.03
C GLN A 86 5.11 24.17 -18.72
N SER A 87 5.79 24.15 -17.58
CA SER A 87 6.84 25.13 -17.23
C SER A 87 7.97 24.43 -16.47
N PRO A 88 8.83 23.66 -17.16
CA PRO A 88 9.77 22.72 -16.51
C PRO A 88 10.74 23.35 -15.50
N GLN A 89 11.09 24.63 -15.66
CA GLN A 89 11.96 25.38 -14.73
C GLN A 89 11.18 26.36 -13.86
N GLY A 90 9.85 26.44 -14.06
CA GLY A 90 8.96 27.41 -13.44
C GLY A 90 8.12 26.77 -12.34
N SER A 91 6.83 27.09 -12.27
CA SER A 91 5.91 26.38 -11.37
C SER A 91 4.50 26.34 -11.97
N LEU A 92 3.67 25.45 -11.44
CA LEU A 92 2.25 25.36 -11.79
C LEU A 92 1.42 25.64 -10.53
N THR A 93 0.40 26.48 -10.63
CA THR A 93 -0.57 26.72 -9.56
C THR A 93 -1.98 26.51 -10.09
N ILE A 94 -2.70 25.53 -9.55
CA ILE A 94 -4.04 25.16 -10.01
C ILE A 94 -5.06 25.68 -8.99
N ASP A 95 -5.52 26.92 -9.15
CA ASP A 95 -6.45 27.59 -8.22
C ASP A 95 -7.92 27.25 -8.48
N GLY A 96 -8.25 26.82 -9.70
CA GLY A 96 -9.58 26.36 -10.08
C GLY A 96 -9.54 25.00 -10.76
N THR A 97 -10.65 24.28 -10.69
CA THR A 97 -10.74 22.90 -11.20
C THR A 97 -10.41 22.84 -12.69
N ILE A 98 -9.55 21.91 -13.07
CA ILE A 98 -9.33 21.55 -14.48
C ILE A 98 -10.30 20.41 -14.82
N THR A 99 -11.14 20.60 -15.84
CA THR A 99 -12.06 19.57 -16.32
C THR A 99 -11.70 19.16 -17.75
N GLY A 100 -11.33 17.90 -17.95
CA GLY A 100 -11.18 17.29 -19.27
C GLY A 100 -12.47 16.58 -19.70
N ILE A 101 -13.05 17.00 -20.82
CA ILE A 101 -14.19 16.33 -21.46
C ILE A 101 -13.79 15.71 -22.80
N ASP A 102 -14.63 14.85 -23.36
CA ASP A 102 -14.35 14.10 -24.60
C ASP A 102 -13.10 13.22 -24.48
N ASP A 103 -12.03 13.49 -25.25
CA ASP A 103 -10.76 12.74 -25.20
C ASP A 103 -9.66 13.47 -24.41
N ALA A 104 -10.00 14.56 -23.71
CA ALA A 104 -9.05 15.37 -22.96
C ALA A 104 -8.40 14.62 -21.77
N SER A 105 -7.17 14.15 -21.97
CA SER A 105 -6.22 13.86 -20.89
C SER A 105 -5.56 15.14 -20.38
N ILE A 106 -5.18 15.19 -19.10
CA ILE A 106 -4.49 16.34 -18.51
C ILE A 106 -3.08 15.93 -18.08
N THR A 107 -2.07 16.65 -18.55
CA THR A 107 -0.68 16.45 -18.15
C THR A 107 -0.08 17.76 -17.62
N LEU A 108 0.54 17.69 -16.44
CA LEU A 108 1.22 18.81 -15.79
C LEU A 108 2.72 18.52 -15.73
N ILE A 109 3.55 19.45 -16.22
CA ILE A 109 5.02 19.30 -16.27
C ILE A 109 5.68 20.55 -15.68
N SER A 110 6.41 20.38 -14.58
CA SER A 110 7.21 21.44 -13.96
C SER A 110 8.46 20.87 -13.28
N SER A 111 9.08 19.89 -13.93
CA SER A 111 10.14 19.01 -13.42
C SER A 111 11.18 19.70 -12.51
N GLY A 112 11.17 19.38 -11.22
CA GLY A 112 12.16 19.90 -10.26
C GLY A 112 11.70 21.17 -9.53
N SER A 113 10.51 21.67 -9.85
CA SER A 113 9.82 22.72 -9.12
C SER A 113 8.64 22.14 -8.33
N LYS A 114 7.68 22.98 -7.93
CA LYS A 114 6.50 22.57 -7.15
C LYS A 114 5.24 22.95 -7.90
N THR A 115 4.40 21.95 -8.18
CA THR A 115 3.02 22.13 -8.60
C THR A 115 2.15 22.27 -7.36
N THR A 116 1.48 23.41 -7.21
CA THR A 116 0.52 23.62 -6.12
C THR A 116 -0.89 23.31 -6.62
N LEU A 117 -1.54 22.32 -6.02
CA LEU A 117 -2.94 21.99 -6.28
C LEU A 117 -3.82 22.64 -5.20
N ASN A 118 -4.58 23.65 -5.60
CA ASN A 118 -5.61 24.31 -4.78
C ASN A 118 -7.03 23.94 -5.26
N ALA A 119 -7.14 23.11 -6.30
CA ALA A 119 -8.39 22.61 -6.86
C ALA A 119 -8.19 21.27 -7.56
N ASP A 120 -9.30 20.61 -7.83
CA ASP A 120 -9.37 19.27 -8.40
C ASP A 120 -8.90 19.21 -9.87
N ILE A 121 -8.57 18.00 -10.33
CA ILE A 121 -8.41 17.68 -11.75
C ILE A 121 -9.35 16.51 -12.05
N ILE A 122 -10.27 16.74 -12.97
CA ILE A 122 -11.34 15.81 -13.30
C ILE A 122 -11.33 15.55 -14.79
N THR A 123 -11.35 14.29 -15.22
CA THR A 123 -11.45 13.88 -16.62
C THR A 123 -12.54 12.83 -16.81
N ALA A 124 -13.12 12.78 -18.02
CA ALA A 124 -14.16 11.82 -18.39
C ALA A 124 -13.57 10.59 -19.12
N GLY A 125 -12.83 9.75 -18.40
CA GLY A 125 -12.26 8.50 -18.93
C GLY A 125 -10.87 8.62 -19.54
N ASN A 126 -10.17 9.74 -19.32
CA ASN A 126 -8.83 9.99 -19.88
C ASN A 126 -7.78 10.20 -18.78
N PRO A 127 -6.49 9.92 -19.04
CA PRO A 127 -5.47 9.97 -17.99
C PRO A 127 -5.23 11.35 -17.38
N ILE A 128 -4.80 11.34 -16.11
CA ILE A 128 -4.18 12.48 -15.43
C ILE A 128 -2.72 12.14 -15.15
N THR A 129 -1.79 12.95 -15.63
CA THR A 129 -0.35 12.76 -15.42
C THR A 129 0.26 14.01 -14.80
N ILE A 130 1.00 13.87 -13.69
CA ILE A 130 1.71 14.98 -13.04
C ILE A 130 3.17 14.61 -12.92
N GLN A 131 4.00 15.21 -13.78
CA GLN A 131 5.44 15.00 -13.85
C GLN A 131 6.18 16.04 -12.99
N ASP A 132 5.80 16.14 -11.72
CA ASP A 132 6.37 17.09 -10.79
C ASP A 132 6.08 16.74 -9.33
N ASN A 133 6.77 17.41 -8.40
CA ASN A 133 6.38 17.42 -6.99
C ASN A 133 5.08 18.22 -6.80
N ILE A 134 4.22 17.71 -5.93
CA ILE A 134 2.91 18.29 -5.60
C ILE A 134 2.91 18.83 -4.17
N VAL A 135 2.35 20.03 -4.01
CA VAL A 135 1.88 20.58 -2.73
C VAL A 135 0.36 20.71 -2.78
N LEU A 136 -0.33 20.06 -1.84
CA LEU A 136 -1.78 20.20 -1.67
C LEU A 136 -2.06 21.45 -0.83
N GLY A 137 -2.63 22.49 -1.42
CA GLY A 137 -3.05 23.68 -0.68
C GLY A 137 -4.44 23.54 -0.06
N THR A 138 -5.25 22.60 -0.55
CA THR A 138 -6.55 22.21 0.01
C THR A 138 -6.74 20.69 -0.12
N ASN A 139 -7.92 20.17 0.20
CA ASN A 139 -8.30 18.79 -0.11
C ASN A 139 -8.48 18.63 -1.62
N ILE A 140 -7.84 17.62 -2.21
CA ILE A 140 -7.81 17.42 -3.65
C ILE A 140 -8.44 16.10 -4.04
N ASN A 141 -9.24 16.13 -5.10
CA ASN A 141 -9.74 14.98 -5.83
C ASN A 141 -9.14 14.95 -7.25
N LEU A 142 -8.40 13.89 -7.57
CA LEU A 142 -7.99 13.55 -8.94
C LEU A 142 -8.89 12.41 -9.42
N ASN A 143 -9.74 12.67 -10.39
CA ASN A 143 -10.78 11.73 -10.81
C ASN A 143 -10.84 11.58 -12.32
N THR A 144 -10.68 10.35 -12.82
CA THR A 144 -10.79 10.04 -14.26
C THR A 144 -12.10 9.37 -14.63
N THR A 145 -13.05 9.23 -13.70
CA THR A 145 -14.33 8.51 -13.87
C THR A 145 -15.54 9.43 -14.08
N ASP A 146 -15.31 10.71 -14.35
CA ASP A 146 -16.41 11.66 -14.52
C ASP A 146 -17.33 11.25 -15.68
N GLN A 147 -18.58 11.71 -15.62
CA GLN A 147 -19.65 11.37 -16.58
C GLN A 147 -19.93 9.86 -16.69
N ASN A 148 -19.67 9.10 -15.63
CA ASN A 148 -19.83 7.63 -15.57
C ASN A 148 -18.95 6.87 -16.56
N GLN A 149 -17.80 7.43 -16.91
CA GLN A 149 -16.81 6.76 -17.74
C GLN A 149 -16.05 5.73 -16.91
N SER A 150 -15.51 4.70 -17.57
CA SER A 150 -14.84 3.58 -16.88
C SER A 150 -13.62 3.98 -16.06
N GLY A 151 -13.03 5.15 -16.33
CA GLY A 151 -11.78 5.59 -15.72
C GLY A 151 -10.54 5.32 -16.57
N ALA A 152 -9.46 5.96 -16.19
CA ALA A 152 -8.14 5.89 -16.81
C ALA A 152 -7.04 6.17 -15.76
N ASN A 153 -5.79 5.99 -16.16
CA ASN A 153 -4.65 6.05 -15.25
C ASN A 153 -4.49 7.43 -14.60
N ILE A 154 -4.06 7.41 -13.33
CA ILE A 154 -3.53 8.57 -12.63
C ILE A 154 -2.05 8.29 -12.33
N THR A 155 -1.15 9.11 -12.86
CA THR A 155 0.30 8.97 -12.64
C THR A 155 0.88 10.23 -12.03
N ILE A 156 1.61 10.08 -10.92
CA ILE A 156 2.29 11.16 -10.22
C ILE A 156 3.76 10.77 -10.02
N ASP A 157 4.67 11.50 -10.65
CA ASP A 157 6.08 11.13 -10.65
C ASP A 157 6.84 11.68 -9.42
N GLY A 158 6.46 12.87 -8.95
CA GLY A 158 7.13 13.54 -7.85
C GLY A 158 6.56 13.21 -6.47
N THR A 159 7.12 13.87 -5.46
CA THR A 159 6.62 13.79 -4.07
C THR A 159 5.26 14.47 -3.94
N ILE A 160 4.45 14.06 -2.96
CA ILE A 160 3.16 14.69 -2.66
C ILE A 160 3.20 15.13 -1.20
N ASN A 161 2.98 16.41 -0.90
CA ASN A 161 3.01 16.93 0.47
C ASN A 161 1.83 17.85 0.76
N GLY A 162 1.41 17.90 2.03
CA GLY A 162 0.47 18.92 2.50
C GLY A 162 1.19 20.25 2.73
N THR A 163 0.42 21.28 3.09
CA THR A 163 0.97 22.53 3.65
C THR A 163 1.04 22.46 5.18
N THR A 164 0.10 21.75 5.80
CA THR A 164 0.01 21.53 7.24
C THR A 164 -0.13 20.03 7.48
N SER A 165 0.70 19.48 8.37
CA SER A 165 0.67 18.04 8.71
C SER A 165 -0.73 17.58 9.08
N ASN A 166 -1.17 16.46 8.51
CA ASN A 166 -2.46 15.82 8.79
C ASN A 166 -3.69 16.65 8.42
N SER A 167 -3.58 17.61 7.50
CA SER A 167 -4.67 18.54 7.16
C SER A 167 -5.30 18.30 5.80
N GLN A 168 -4.48 18.19 4.74
CA GLN A 168 -4.99 18.09 3.36
C GLN A 168 -5.19 16.64 2.93
N ASN A 169 -6.43 16.30 2.59
CA ASN A 169 -6.80 15.00 2.06
C ASN A 169 -6.51 14.90 0.57
N LEU A 170 -6.18 13.69 0.10
CA LEU A 170 -6.04 13.37 -1.32
C LEU A 170 -6.92 12.17 -1.65
N THR A 171 -7.81 12.34 -2.62
CA THR A 171 -8.59 11.25 -3.21
C THR A 171 -8.14 11.06 -4.66
N LEU A 172 -7.82 9.82 -5.01
CA LEU A 172 -7.46 9.40 -6.36
C LEU A 172 -8.50 8.39 -6.81
N THR A 173 -9.16 8.63 -7.95
CA THR A 173 -10.18 7.74 -8.50
C THR A 173 -9.89 7.47 -9.96
N ALA A 174 -9.32 6.29 -10.24
CA ALA A 174 -8.87 5.88 -11.57
C ALA A 174 -9.83 4.92 -12.29
N GLY A 175 -10.88 4.44 -11.61
CA GLY A 175 -11.85 3.50 -12.18
C GLY A 175 -11.18 2.18 -12.60
N ILE A 176 -11.11 1.87 -13.90
CA ILE A 176 -10.38 0.70 -14.42
C ILE A 176 -8.89 0.97 -14.69
N GLY A 177 -8.43 2.21 -14.58
CA GLY A 177 -7.04 2.59 -14.79
C GLY A 177 -6.19 2.41 -13.53
N ASP A 178 -4.87 2.40 -13.70
CA ASP A 178 -3.90 2.30 -12.61
C ASP A 178 -3.74 3.63 -11.86
N ILE A 179 -3.39 3.54 -10.58
CA ILE A 179 -2.82 4.65 -9.81
C ILE A 179 -1.34 4.35 -9.61
N ASN A 180 -0.46 5.19 -10.14
CA ASN A 180 0.99 5.03 -9.96
C ASN A 180 1.58 6.30 -9.31
N ILE A 181 2.06 6.16 -8.08
CA ILE A 181 2.76 7.23 -7.35
C ILE A 181 4.23 6.83 -7.20
N THR A 182 5.10 7.56 -7.89
CA THR A 182 6.54 7.26 -7.91
C THR A 182 7.27 7.88 -6.72
N GLY A 183 6.94 9.14 -6.37
CA GLY A 183 7.56 9.86 -5.26
C GLY A 183 6.97 9.51 -3.89
N ALA A 184 7.63 9.98 -2.83
CA ALA A 184 7.14 9.80 -1.46
C ALA A 184 5.91 10.68 -1.18
N VAL A 185 4.98 10.15 -0.39
CA VAL A 185 3.75 10.83 0.02
C VAL A 185 3.87 11.27 1.48
N GLY A 186 3.63 12.55 1.75
CA GLY A 186 3.67 13.15 3.07
C GLY A 186 5.03 13.14 3.76
N ASN A 187 6.12 12.99 3.01
CA ASN A 187 7.47 12.82 3.57
C ASN A 187 8.05 14.10 4.20
N SER A 188 7.63 15.27 3.74
CA SER A 188 7.98 16.56 4.34
C SER A 188 6.88 17.08 5.24
N GLN A 189 5.63 17.04 4.77
CA GLN A 189 4.43 17.42 5.52
C GLN A 189 3.36 16.36 5.28
N THR A 190 3.03 15.61 6.34
CA THR A 190 2.12 14.46 6.27
C THR A 190 0.76 14.86 5.71
N LEU A 191 0.18 13.98 4.89
CA LEU A 191 -1.17 14.22 4.38
C LEU A 191 -2.23 13.99 5.47
N GLY A 192 -3.43 14.50 5.22
CA GLY A 192 -4.66 14.06 5.85
C GLY A 192 -5.02 12.63 5.42
N ASP A 193 -6.28 12.37 5.11
CA ASP A 193 -6.71 11.08 4.58
C ASP A 193 -6.25 10.91 3.13
N LEU A 194 -5.67 9.74 2.83
CA LEU A 194 -5.32 9.31 1.50
C LEU A 194 -6.25 8.17 1.07
N ILE A 195 -7.02 8.42 0.01
CA ILE A 195 -7.92 7.44 -0.60
C ILE A 195 -7.44 7.18 -2.02
N ALA A 196 -7.18 5.92 -2.36
CA ALA A 196 -6.76 5.49 -3.69
C ALA A 196 -7.71 4.41 -4.22
N ASN A 197 -8.52 4.76 -5.22
CA ASN A 197 -9.54 3.88 -5.79
C ASN A 197 -9.17 3.50 -7.23
N SER A 198 -8.80 2.25 -7.46
CA SER A 198 -8.48 1.67 -8.77
C SER A 198 -8.85 0.20 -8.81
N ASN A 199 -9.74 -0.19 -9.72
CA ASN A 199 -10.05 -1.59 -10.03
C ASN A 199 -8.92 -2.34 -10.77
N SER A 200 -7.78 -1.69 -11.00
CA SER A 200 -6.59 -2.28 -11.64
C SER A 200 -5.45 -2.35 -10.62
N THR A 201 -4.40 -1.54 -10.73
CA THR A 201 -3.27 -1.55 -9.80
C THR A 201 -3.08 -0.17 -9.17
N THR A 202 -3.03 -0.14 -7.84
CA THR A 202 -2.53 1.01 -7.07
C THR A 202 -1.09 0.73 -6.63
N ILE A 203 -0.11 1.53 -7.08
CA ILE A 203 1.31 1.36 -6.75
C ILE A 203 1.81 2.54 -5.94
N PHE A 204 2.30 2.26 -4.73
CA PHE A 204 3.07 3.20 -3.91
C PHE A 204 4.56 2.83 -3.99
N ASN A 205 5.32 3.56 -4.82
CA ASN A 205 6.74 3.24 -5.05
C ASN A 205 7.68 3.68 -3.92
N ASN A 206 7.19 4.49 -2.99
CA ASN A 206 7.98 5.06 -1.92
C ASN A 206 7.16 5.18 -0.63
N THR A 207 7.75 5.75 0.42
CA THR A 207 7.10 5.91 1.73
C THR A 207 5.81 6.71 1.62
N VAL A 208 4.80 6.29 2.38
CA VAL A 208 3.51 6.99 2.54
C VAL A 208 3.34 7.39 4.01
N ASN A 209 3.22 8.69 4.25
CA ASN A 209 2.87 9.25 5.56
C ASN A 209 1.57 10.05 5.47
N ALA A 210 0.54 9.60 6.17
CA ALA A 210 -0.81 10.18 6.11
C ALA A 210 -1.54 10.08 7.45
N THR A 211 -2.72 10.68 7.55
CA THR A 211 -3.63 10.43 8.67
C THR A 211 -4.26 9.06 8.54
N SER A 212 -4.76 8.71 7.36
CA SER A 212 -5.24 7.36 7.05
C SER A 212 -4.87 6.99 5.62
N LEU A 213 -4.86 5.69 5.34
CA LEU A 213 -4.77 5.14 3.99
C LEU A 213 -5.93 4.18 3.78
N THR A 214 -6.73 4.41 2.73
CA THR A 214 -7.78 3.49 2.30
C THR A 214 -7.65 3.21 0.81
N THR A 215 -7.65 1.93 0.44
CA THR A 215 -7.80 1.49 -0.95
C THR A 215 -9.20 0.93 -1.18
N ASP A 216 -9.65 0.85 -2.43
CA ASP A 216 -10.92 0.20 -2.78
C ASP A 216 -10.80 -1.33 -2.74
N SER A 217 -11.87 -2.05 -3.10
CA SER A 217 -11.94 -3.51 -2.99
C SER A 217 -11.61 -4.26 -4.29
N GLY A 218 -11.39 -3.54 -5.38
CA GLY A 218 -11.17 -4.10 -6.71
C GLY A 218 -9.72 -3.91 -7.13
N GLY A 219 -9.11 -4.92 -7.76
CA GLY A 219 -7.73 -4.80 -8.24
C GLY A 219 -6.70 -5.24 -7.20
N THR A 220 -5.52 -4.61 -7.25
CA THR A 220 -4.38 -4.91 -6.39
C THR A 220 -3.70 -3.64 -5.89
N THR A 221 -3.22 -3.66 -4.65
CA THR A 221 -2.35 -2.63 -4.10
C THR A 221 -0.92 -3.17 -3.99
N GLN A 222 0.03 -2.57 -4.70
CA GLN A 222 1.45 -2.86 -4.57
C GLN A 222 2.14 -1.83 -3.68
N LEU A 223 2.78 -2.32 -2.63
CA LEU A 223 3.58 -1.51 -1.71
C LEU A 223 5.07 -1.74 -1.96
N ASN A 224 5.79 -0.71 -2.36
CA ASN A 224 7.25 -0.74 -2.48
C ASN A 224 7.95 0.15 -1.44
N GLY A 225 7.20 0.83 -0.57
CA GLY A 225 7.71 1.65 0.52
C GLY A 225 6.84 1.55 1.78
N ASN A 226 7.44 1.91 2.92
CA ASN A 226 6.78 1.86 4.22
C ASN A 226 5.53 2.75 4.27
N VAL A 227 4.57 2.38 5.12
CA VAL A 227 3.37 3.18 5.35
C VAL A 227 3.26 3.52 6.82
N THR A 228 3.28 4.81 7.15
CA THR A 228 3.11 5.30 8.51
C THR A 228 1.89 6.19 8.59
N THR A 229 0.94 5.84 9.45
CA THR A 229 -0.28 6.62 9.67
C THR A 229 -0.48 6.98 11.14
N THR A 230 -1.20 8.06 11.40
CA THR A 230 -1.67 8.38 12.77
C THR A 230 -3.03 7.75 13.08
N GLY A 231 -3.82 7.48 12.04
CA GLY A 231 -5.08 6.77 12.07
C GLY A 231 -5.02 5.43 11.34
N LYS A 232 -6.19 4.95 10.91
CA LYS A 232 -6.38 3.60 10.37
C LYS A 232 -5.71 3.40 9.01
N GLN A 233 -5.22 2.18 8.77
CA GLN A 233 -4.88 1.68 7.44
C GLN A 233 -5.88 0.61 7.02
N THR A 234 -6.49 0.78 5.85
CA THR A 234 -7.42 -0.20 5.28
C THR A 234 -7.03 -0.52 3.85
N TYR A 235 -6.55 -1.73 3.64
CA TYR A 235 -6.26 -2.27 2.31
C TYR A 235 -7.41 -3.19 1.93
N ASN A 236 -8.35 -2.70 1.12
CA ASN A 236 -9.51 -3.49 0.74
C ASN A 236 -9.19 -4.43 -0.45
N ASP A 237 -8.12 -4.15 -1.19
CA ASP A 237 -7.59 -4.99 -2.28
C ASP A 237 -6.67 -6.11 -1.79
N SER A 238 -6.32 -7.02 -2.70
CA SER A 238 -5.16 -7.88 -2.51
C SER A 238 -3.88 -7.04 -2.50
N VAL A 239 -3.00 -7.30 -1.54
CA VAL A 239 -1.73 -6.57 -1.37
C VAL A 239 -0.56 -7.40 -1.88
N ILE A 240 0.32 -6.76 -2.65
CA ILE A 240 1.60 -7.33 -3.09
C ILE A 240 2.75 -6.54 -2.46
N LEU A 241 3.64 -7.24 -1.76
CA LEU A 241 4.87 -6.65 -1.23
C LEU A 241 5.93 -6.63 -2.34
N GLY A 242 6.41 -5.44 -2.70
CA GLY A 242 7.52 -5.28 -3.65
C GLY A 242 8.87 -4.98 -3.00
N ASN A 243 8.93 -4.86 -1.66
CA ASN A 243 10.14 -4.69 -0.85
C ASN A 243 9.89 -5.24 0.56
N ASN A 244 10.92 -5.24 1.42
CA ASN A 244 10.72 -5.39 2.86
C ASN A 244 9.99 -4.17 3.39
N LEU A 245 8.91 -4.37 4.15
CA LEU A 245 7.99 -3.30 4.54
C LEU A 245 7.77 -3.25 6.04
N ASN A 246 7.65 -2.02 6.54
CA ASN A 246 7.15 -1.71 7.87
C ASN A 246 5.89 -0.85 7.72
N LEU A 247 4.75 -1.36 8.20
CA LEU A 247 3.49 -0.63 8.22
C LEU A 247 3.14 -0.29 9.68
N GLN A 248 3.00 1.00 9.95
CA GLN A 248 2.83 1.52 11.29
C GLN A 248 1.60 2.41 11.39
N SER A 249 0.78 2.18 12.40
CA SER A 249 -0.24 3.14 12.84
C SER A 249 0.00 3.52 14.30
N ASN A 250 -0.34 4.75 14.67
CA ASN A 250 -0.13 5.26 16.03
C ASN A 250 -1.38 5.11 16.92
N GLY A 251 -1.80 3.87 17.17
CA GLY A 251 -2.98 3.56 18.00
C GLY A 251 -4.26 3.38 17.21
N SER A 252 -4.18 2.87 15.98
CA SER A 252 -5.35 2.61 15.12
C SER A 252 -5.19 1.33 14.33
N ASP A 253 -6.28 0.72 13.88
CA ASP A 253 -6.19 -0.59 13.25
C ASP A 253 -5.39 -0.59 11.94
N ILE A 254 -4.77 -1.73 11.63
CA ILE A 254 -4.35 -2.09 10.28
C ILE A 254 -5.22 -3.27 9.84
N ILE A 255 -5.95 -3.08 8.73
CA ILE A 255 -6.89 -4.07 8.21
C ILE A 255 -6.54 -4.41 6.76
N PHE A 256 -6.38 -5.69 6.50
CA PHE A 256 -6.31 -6.26 5.17
C PHE A 256 -7.59 -7.04 4.89
N ALA A 257 -8.40 -6.56 3.96
CA ALA A 257 -9.65 -7.22 3.61
C ALA A 257 -9.44 -8.43 2.69
N ASN A 258 -8.30 -8.51 2.00
CA ASN A 258 -7.99 -9.56 1.05
C ASN A 258 -6.58 -10.14 1.30
N THR A 259 -6.11 -10.99 0.38
CA THR A 259 -4.83 -11.68 0.50
C THR A 259 -3.64 -10.72 0.53
N ILE A 260 -2.56 -11.14 1.17
CA ILE A 260 -1.25 -10.50 1.05
C ILE A 260 -0.27 -11.52 0.52
N ASN A 261 0.49 -11.17 -0.50
CA ASN A 261 1.50 -12.03 -1.08
C ASN A 261 2.81 -11.27 -1.33
N GLY A 262 3.92 -11.97 -1.35
CA GLY A 262 5.19 -11.41 -1.81
C GLY A 262 5.28 -11.37 -3.34
N ASN A 263 6.16 -10.52 -3.88
CA ASN A 263 6.76 -10.70 -5.20
C ASN A 263 8.22 -11.18 -5.10
N GLY A 264 8.54 -11.82 -3.97
CA GLY A 264 9.88 -12.19 -3.52
C GLY A 264 9.83 -12.60 -2.05
N ASN A 265 10.97 -12.97 -1.47
CA ASN A 265 11.08 -13.30 -0.05
C ASN A 265 11.18 -12.02 0.80
N TYR A 266 10.13 -11.20 0.76
CA TYR A 266 10.08 -9.89 1.41
C TYR A 266 9.45 -9.95 2.78
N ASP A 267 10.09 -9.30 3.75
CA ASP A 267 9.63 -9.24 5.14
C ASP A 267 8.50 -8.22 5.29
N LEU A 268 7.56 -8.52 6.20
CA LEU A 268 6.49 -7.62 6.60
C LEU A 268 6.53 -7.43 8.12
N SER A 269 6.72 -6.18 8.55
CA SER A 269 6.60 -5.77 9.95
C SER A 269 5.36 -4.89 10.12
N LEU A 270 4.55 -5.17 11.14
CA LEU A 270 3.34 -4.42 11.48
C LEU A 270 3.39 -3.96 12.93
N SER A 271 3.02 -2.69 13.18
CA SER A 271 2.92 -2.14 14.54
C SER A 271 1.79 -1.11 14.63
N VAL A 272 0.90 -1.26 15.61
CA VAL A 272 -0.34 -0.46 15.68
C VAL A 272 -0.56 0.32 16.97
N GLY A 273 0.42 0.30 17.89
CA GLY A 273 0.37 1.10 19.11
C GLY A 273 -0.83 0.81 20.03
N ASN A 274 -1.17 -0.48 20.22
CA ASN A 274 -2.29 -0.99 21.01
C ASN A 274 -3.68 -0.84 20.35
N ALA A 275 -3.75 -1.06 19.03
CA ALA A 275 -4.99 -1.27 18.27
C ALA A 275 -4.98 -2.66 17.62
N ASP A 276 -5.98 -3.02 16.81
CA ASP A 276 -6.06 -4.38 16.28
C ASP A 276 -5.36 -4.52 14.92
N ILE A 277 -4.79 -5.70 14.66
CA ILE A 277 -4.34 -6.12 13.32
C ILE A 277 -5.26 -7.22 12.83
N THR A 278 -5.87 -7.02 11.67
CA THR A 278 -6.83 -7.96 11.09
C THR A 278 -6.48 -8.33 9.66
N PHE A 279 -6.30 -9.62 9.41
CA PHE A 279 -6.23 -10.22 8.08
C PHE A 279 -7.49 -11.04 7.83
N LYS A 280 -8.32 -10.61 6.88
CA LYS A 280 -9.59 -11.31 6.58
C LYS A 280 -9.45 -12.49 5.62
N ASN A 281 -8.24 -12.72 5.09
CA ASN A 281 -7.93 -13.75 4.11
C ASN A 281 -6.51 -14.27 4.33
N ALA A 282 -6.19 -15.37 3.64
CA ALA A 282 -4.90 -16.03 3.77
C ALA A 282 -3.72 -15.14 3.31
N ILE A 283 -2.58 -15.33 3.97
CA ILE A 283 -1.34 -14.58 3.77
C ILE A 283 -0.26 -15.52 3.23
N GLY A 284 0.44 -15.10 2.18
CA GLY A 284 1.53 -15.86 1.57
C GLY A 284 1.09 -17.13 0.82
N ASN A 285 -0.20 -17.28 0.53
CA ASN A 285 -0.79 -18.48 -0.06
C ASN A 285 -0.49 -18.65 -1.56
N LEU A 286 -0.18 -17.57 -2.28
CA LEU A 286 0.30 -17.61 -3.67
C LEU A 286 1.83 -17.52 -3.70
N THR A 287 2.38 -16.54 -2.98
CA THR A 287 3.83 -16.37 -2.81
C THR A 287 4.13 -16.11 -1.34
N ARG A 288 4.80 -17.09 -0.72
CA ARG A 288 5.24 -17.06 0.68
C ARG A 288 5.97 -15.75 0.99
N LEU A 289 5.69 -15.18 2.16
CA LEU A 289 6.40 -13.99 2.64
C LEU A 289 7.83 -14.34 3.11
N GLY A 290 8.65 -13.30 3.27
CA GLY A 290 9.82 -13.32 4.13
C GLY A 290 9.42 -13.54 5.60
N ASN A 291 10.06 -12.85 6.53
CA ASN A 291 9.64 -12.86 7.93
C ASN A 291 8.37 -12.03 8.11
N LEU A 292 7.40 -12.55 8.86
CA LEU A 292 6.27 -11.77 9.36
C LEU A 292 6.50 -11.43 10.83
N ILE A 293 6.52 -10.13 11.15
CA ILE A 293 6.68 -9.62 12.50
C ILE A 293 5.48 -8.74 12.82
N ILE A 294 4.76 -9.07 13.89
CA ILE A 294 3.64 -8.29 14.41
C ILE A 294 3.93 -7.90 15.85
N GLU A 295 3.95 -6.60 16.12
CA GLU A 295 4.26 -6.06 17.45
C GLU A 295 3.23 -5.01 17.87
N ASN A 296 3.11 -4.79 19.18
CA ASN A 296 2.28 -3.74 19.77
C ASN A 296 0.81 -3.78 19.29
N ALA A 297 0.28 -4.97 18.99
CA ALA A 297 -1.14 -5.15 18.71
C ALA A 297 -1.93 -5.31 20.02
N ASN A 298 -3.17 -4.84 20.03
CA ASN A 298 -4.13 -5.16 21.06
C ASN A 298 -4.65 -6.59 20.86
N ASN A 299 -5.29 -6.86 19.72
CA ASN A 299 -5.58 -8.21 19.25
C ASN A 299 -4.97 -8.46 17.86
N ILE A 300 -4.74 -9.73 17.54
CA ILE A 300 -4.39 -10.17 16.19
C ILE A 300 -5.40 -11.20 15.72
N ASN A 301 -6.05 -10.93 14.59
CA ASN A 301 -6.99 -11.83 13.94
C ASN A 301 -6.50 -12.16 12.53
N ALA A 302 -6.27 -13.44 12.23
CA ALA A 302 -5.85 -13.87 10.90
C ALA A 302 -6.51 -15.19 10.48
N GLU A 303 -6.59 -15.41 9.17
CA GLU A 303 -6.81 -16.74 8.61
C GLU A 303 -5.46 -17.50 8.56
N ALA A 304 -5.20 -18.30 7.52
CA ALA A 304 -3.92 -18.98 7.36
C ALA A 304 -2.77 -18.02 6.98
N ILE A 305 -1.56 -18.29 7.47
CA ILE A 305 -0.35 -17.52 7.17
C ILE A 305 0.78 -18.45 6.74
N THR A 306 1.42 -18.14 5.61
CA THR A 306 2.63 -18.81 5.13
C THR A 306 3.77 -17.81 4.96
N ALA A 307 4.84 -17.98 5.74
CA ALA A 307 5.97 -17.05 5.80
C ALA A 307 7.30 -17.80 5.99
N THR A 308 8.45 -17.11 5.93
CA THR A 308 9.74 -17.71 6.30
C THR A 308 9.80 -17.97 7.81
N SER A 309 9.34 -17.00 8.60
CA SER A 309 9.17 -17.10 10.05
C SER A 309 8.00 -16.22 10.46
N ILE A 310 7.39 -16.51 11.61
CA ILE A 310 6.25 -15.76 12.13
C ILE A 310 6.53 -15.41 13.58
N THR A 311 6.56 -14.12 13.89
CA THR A 311 6.62 -13.61 15.26
C THR A 311 5.45 -12.66 15.46
N ALA A 312 4.61 -12.93 16.46
CA ALA A 312 3.43 -12.12 16.74
C ALA A 312 3.27 -11.88 18.24
N THR A 313 3.18 -10.61 18.63
CA THR A 313 2.92 -10.19 20.01
C THR A 313 1.67 -9.34 20.08
N ALA A 314 0.74 -9.73 20.93
CA ALA A 314 -0.48 -8.98 21.25
C ALA A 314 -0.60 -8.74 22.76
N ASP A 315 -1.23 -7.64 23.14
CA ASP A 315 -1.55 -7.36 24.54
C ASP A 315 -2.72 -8.24 25.02
N ASN A 316 -3.71 -8.49 24.16
CA ASN A 316 -4.84 -9.39 24.39
C ASN A 316 -4.74 -10.59 23.44
N ASN A 317 -5.81 -10.93 22.71
CA ASN A 317 -5.92 -12.23 22.07
C ASN A 317 -5.15 -12.34 20.75
N ILE A 318 -4.65 -13.54 20.46
CA ILE A 318 -4.19 -13.95 19.13
C ILE A 318 -5.12 -15.04 18.63
N THR A 319 -5.85 -14.78 17.55
CA THR A 319 -6.69 -15.76 16.85
C THR A 319 -6.22 -15.89 15.42
N MET A 320 -5.68 -17.05 15.05
CA MET A 320 -5.13 -17.28 13.71
C MET A 320 -5.62 -18.61 13.13
N GLY A 321 -5.56 -18.77 11.81
CA GLY A 321 -5.73 -20.06 11.14
C GLY A 321 -4.46 -20.91 11.23
N ASP A 322 -4.20 -21.69 10.18
CA ASP A 322 -2.97 -22.47 10.06
C ASP A 322 -1.76 -21.55 9.85
N LEU A 323 -0.67 -21.80 10.58
CA LEU A 323 0.59 -21.07 10.46
C LEU A 323 1.67 -21.99 9.90
N ASP A 324 2.28 -21.60 8.77
CA ASP A 324 3.28 -22.37 8.07
C ASP A 324 4.57 -21.55 7.87
N SER A 325 5.61 -21.93 8.60
CA SER A 325 6.99 -21.47 8.42
C SER A 325 7.92 -22.61 7.95
N SER A 326 7.35 -23.70 7.45
CA SER A 326 8.12 -24.87 7.06
C SER A 326 8.95 -24.65 5.80
N SER A 327 9.95 -25.52 5.61
CA SER A 327 10.77 -25.52 4.41
C SER A 327 11.19 -26.92 3.99
N ASN A 328 10.97 -27.25 2.72
CA ASN A 328 11.39 -28.55 2.15
C ASN A 328 12.87 -28.58 1.73
N ASN A 329 13.58 -27.45 1.76
CA ASN A 329 14.93 -27.32 1.23
C ASN A 329 15.91 -26.60 2.16
N SER A 330 15.44 -26.11 3.31
CA SER A 330 16.22 -25.48 4.36
C SER A 330 15.70 -25.93 5.72
N ASN A 331 16.25 -25.37 6.78
CA ASN A 331 15.60 -25.46 8.08
C ASN A 331 14.24 -24.76 8.02
N GLY A 332 13.27 -25.26 8.79
CA GLY A 332 12.03 -24.53 9.01
C GLY A 332 12.30 -23.29 9.84
N GLY A 333 11.51 -22.24 9.64
CA GLY A 333 11.64 -21.01 10.40
C GLY A 333 10.84 -21.07 11.70
N ASN A 334 11.21 -20.22 12.65
CA ASN A 334 10.59 -20.21 13.96
C ASN A 334 9.17 -19.63 13.91
N LEU A 335 8.33 -20.13 14.81
CA LEU A 335 7.00 -19.59 15.13
C LEU A 335 7.02 -19.11 16.58
N SER A 336 6.78 -17.82 16.81
CA SER A 336 6.73 -17.24 18.15
C SER A 336 5.45 -16.42 18.33
N LEU A 337 4.59 -16.84 19.26
CA LEU A 337 3.32 -16.17 19.54
C LEU A 337 3.28 -15.78 21.02
N ILE A 338 3.01 -14.50 21.31
CA ILE A 338 2.96 -13.98 22.68
C ILE A 338 1.68 -13.18 22.88
N SER A 339 0.82 -13.63 23.78
CA SER A 339 -0.35 -12.90 24.27
C SER A 339 -0.11 -12.52 25.72
N LYS A 340 -0.02 -11.21 26.01
CA LYS A 340 0.38 -10.75 27.36
C LYS A 340 -0.71 -10.85 28.41
N ASN A 341 -1.99 -10.78 28.02
CA ASN A 341 -3.13 -10.78 28.94
C ASN A 341 -4.31 -11.63 28.40
N GLY A 342 -4.10 -12.39 27.32
CA GLY A 342 -5.18 -13.03 26.58
C GLY A 342 -4.93 -14.50 26.28
N ILE A 343 -5.76 -15.02 25.38
CA ILE A 343 -5.73 -16.39 24.87
C ILE A 343 -5.00 -16.41 23.52
N ILE A 344 -4.33 -17.52 23.23
CA ILE A 344 -3.84 -17.83 21.88
C ILE A 344 -4.66 -18.99 21.32
N THR A 345 -5.35 -18.77 20.19
CA THR A 345 -6.06 -19.79 19.42
C THR A 345 -5.52 -19.85 18.00
N THR A 346 -5.08 -21.02 17.55
CA THR A 346 -4.59 -21.22 16.18
C THR A 346 -5.17 -22.47 15.53
N GLY A 347 -5.06 -22.54 14.20
CA GLY A 347 -5.09 -23.81 13.47
C GLY A 347 -3.81 -24.62 13.71
N ASN A 348 -3.39 -25.37 12.69
CA ASN A 348 -2.15 -26.13 12.71
C ASN A 348 -0.93 -25.21 12.69
N LEU A 349 0.15 -25.63 13.35
CA LEU A 349 1.42 -24.93 13.39
C LEU A 349 2.47 -25.81 12.72
N ASN A 350 3.14 -25.32 11.69
CA ASN A 350 4.13 -26.09 10.94
C ASN A 350 5.42 -25.28 10.77
N SER A 351 6.45 -25.63 11.53
CA SER A 351 7.82 -25.12 11.41
C SER A 351 8.79 -26.20 10.94
N SER A 352 8.31 -27.28 10.30
CA SER A 352 9.17 -28.39 9.90
C SER A 352 10.19 -28.01 8.82
N GLY A 353 11.27 -28.76 8.71
CA GLY A 353 12.20 -28.63 7.59
C GLY A 353 13.34 -29.62 7.65
N ASN A 354 14.49 -29.32 7.03
CA ASN A 354 15.68 -30.17 7.12
C ASN A 354 16.04 -30.42 8.58
N SER A 355 16.24 -29.34 9.34
CA SER A 355 15.98 -29.29 10.77
C SER A 355 14.68 -28.50 11.00
N GLY A 356 13.90 -28.87 12.01
CA GLY A 356 12.72 -28.10 12.39
C GLY A 356 13.08 -26.76 13.02
N GLY A 357 12.22 -25.76 12.81
CA GLY A 357 12.25 -24.49 13.52
C GLY A 357 11.55 -24.59 14.88
N ASP A 358 11.95 -23.75 15.83
CA ASP A 358 11.34 -23.74 17.16
C ASP A 358 9.92 -23.15 17.11
N ILE A 359 9.04 -23.67 17.97
CA ILE A 359 7.69 -23.16 18.19
C ILE A 359 7.58 -22.72 19.66
N PHE A 360 7.39 -21.42 19.87
CA PHE A 360 7.24 -20.81 21.19
C PHE A 360 5.87 -20.13 21.29
N ILE A 361 5.07 -20.50 22.28
CA ILE A 361 3.77 -19.89 22.52
C ILE A 361 3.64 -19.58 24.00
N ASN A 362 3.46 -18.30 24.31
CA ASN A 362 3.23 -17.82 25.66
C ASN A 362 1.93 -17.03 25.69
N ALA A 363 0.98 -17.45 26.52
CA ALA A 363 -0.29 -16.76 26.69
C ALA A 363 -0.51 -16.48 28.18
N GLU A 364 -1.26 -15.46 28.54
CA GLU A 364 -1.64 -15.32 29.96
C GLU A 364 -2.69 -16.37 30.30
N ILE A 365 -3.74 -16.50 29.49
CA ILE A 365 -4.91 -17.28 29.90
C ILE A 365 -4.79 -18.73 29.41
N ALA A 366 -4.88 -18.99 28.10
CA ALA A 366 -4.93 -20.35 27.58
C ALA A 366 -4.33 -20.44 26.18
N ILE A 367 -3.95 -21.66 25.80
CA ILE A 367 -3.45 -22.00 24.46
C ILE A 367 -4.34 -23.08 23.87
N ALA A 368 -4.92 -22.82 22.70
CA ALA A 368 -5.66 -23.81 21.91
C ALA A 368 -5.11 -23.84 20.48
N THR A 369 -4.53 -24.95 20.05
CA THR A 369 -3.93 -25.07 18.71
C THR A 369 -4.33 -26.38 18.03
N GLY A 370 -4.16 -26.44 16.71
CA GLY A 370 -4.29 -27.66 15.92
C GLY A 370 -3.13 -28.64 16.15
N ALA A 371 -2.69 -29.30 15.09
CA ALA A 371 -1.46 -30.09 15.13
C ALA A 371 -0.24 -29.18 15.11
N ILE A 372 0.73 -29.47 15.98
CA ILE A 372 2.02 -28.79 16.02
C ILE A 372 3.07 -29.70 15.36
N ASN A 373 3.79 -29.17 14.38
CA ASN A 373 4.81 -29.89 13.64
C ASN A 373 6.10 -29.07 13.53
N SER A 374 7.07 -29.38 14.37
CA SER A 374 8.44 -28.83 14.33
C SER A 374 9.44 -29.90 13.91
N SER A 375 9.04 -30.94 13.17
CA SER A 375 9.94 -32.05 12.86
C SER A 375 11.08 -31.67 11.90
N GLY A 376 12.25 -32.30 12.10
CA GLY A 376 13.33 -32.35 11.13
C GLY A 376 13.17 -33.55 10.19
N SER A 377 13.37 -33.37 8.88
CA SER A 377 13.34 -34.48 7.91
C SER A 377 14.67 -35.24 7.83
N ASP A 378 15.78 -34.57 8.14
CA ASP A 378 17.12 -35.18 8.18
C ASP A 378 17.89 -34.81 9.45
N GLY A 379 17.86 -33.52 9.81
CA GLY A 379 18.45 -32.96 11.03
C GLY A 379 17.50 -33.00 12.22
N ASP A 380 17.83 -32.20 13.24
CA ASP A 380 17.12 -32.20 14.53
C ASP A 380 15.67 -31.69 14.41
N GLY A 381 14.81 -32.19 15.28
CA GLY A 381 13.49 -31.59 15.52
C GLY A 381 13.63 -30.26 16.24
N GLY A 382 12.78 -29.30 15.91
CA GLY A 382 12.67 -28.02 16.59
C GLY A 382 11.99 -28.16 17.95
N ASN A 383 12.36 -27.31 18.91
CA ASN A 383 11.77 -27.33 20.23
C ASN A 383 10.34 -26.77 20.21
N VAL A 384 9.51 -27.24 21.12
CA VAL A 384 8.15 -26.73 21.33
C VAL A 384 8.00 -26.30 22.78
N THR A 385 7.67 -25.04 23.01
CA THR A 385 7.38 -24.48 24.33
C THR A 385 5.98 -23.89 24.34
N LEU A 386 5.13 -24.37 25.24
CA LEU A 386 3.78 -23.84 25.48
C LEU A 386 3.64 -23.48 26.96
N ASP A 387 3.30 -22.23 27.26
CA ASP A 387 3.25 -21.70 28.63
C ASP A 387 2.06 -20.73 28.81
N PRO A 388 0.88 -21.20 29.25
CA PRO A 388 -0.20 -20.37 29.78
C PRO A 388 -0.42 -20.55 31.29
N GLU A 389 -1.16 -19.62 31.93
CA GLU A 389 -1.63 -19.83 33.31
C GLU A 389 -2.69 -20.95 33.36
N ASP A 390 -3.73 -20.91 32.52
CA ASP A 390 -4.77 -21.95 32.45
C ASP A 390 -4.43 -23.05 31.41
N ASP A 391 -5.40 -23.49 30.60
CA ASP A 391 -5.33 -24.74 29.85
C ASP A 391 -4.44 -24.68 28.60
N ILE A 392 -3.83 -25.83 28.28
CA ILE A 392 -3.25 -26.13 26.97
C ILE A 392 -4.09 -27.20 26.28
N GLN A 393 -4.60 -26.89 25.09
CA GLN A 393 -5.22 -27.83 24.17
C GLN A 393 -4.47 -27.87 22.84
N VAL A 394 -4.10 -29.07 22.41
CA VAL A 394 -3.48 -29.33 21.11
C VAL A 394 -4.16 -30.52 20.43
N THR A 395 -4.03 -30.63 19.10
CA THR A 395 -4.37 -31.90 18.43
C THR A 395 -3.28 -32.95 18.66
N SER A 396 -2.04 -32.61 18.33
CA SER A 396 -0.85 -33.47 18.52
C SER A 396 0.43 -32.64 18.42
N ILE A 397 1.55 -33.15 18.92
CA ILE A 397 2.87 -32.48 18.80
C ILE A 397 3.90 -33.43 18.17
N ASN A 398 4.41 -33.05 17.00
CA ASN A 398 5.48 -33.74 16.29
C ASN A 398 6.75 -32.87 16.31
N ALA A 399 7.67 -33.20 17.22
CA ALA A 399 8.99 -32.58 17.31
C ALA A 399 10.10 -33.60 17.02
N GLN A 400 9.83 -34.56 16.14
CA GLN A 400 10.78 -35.63 15.80
C GLN A 400 11.96 -35.09 15.00
N GLY A 401 13.15 -35.65 15.23
CA GLY A 401 14.32 -35.45 14.40
C GLY A 401 14.40 -36.50 13.30
N GLY A 402 14.98 -36.12 12.16
CA GLY A 402 15.10 -36.98 10.99
C GLY A 402 16.16 -38.07 11.15
N SER A 403 16.54 -38.71 10.04
CA SER A 403 17.46 -39.85 10.03
C SER A 403 18.81 -39.61 10.72
N ASN A 404 19.30 -38.37 10.70
CA ASN A 404 20.58 -37.97 11.27
C ASN A 404 20.44 -37.03 12.47
N GLY A 405 19.21 -36.72 12.90
CA GLY A 405 18.91 -35.76 13.95
C GLY A 405 18.40 -36.40 15.24
N VAL A 406 18.41 -35.61 16.30
CA VAL A 406 17.70 -35.92 17.55
C VAL A 406 16.33 -35.23 17.56
N GLY A 407 15.37 -35.77 18.30
CA GLY A 407 14.12 -35.04 18.51
C GLY A 407 14.31 -33.76 19.33
N GLY A 408 13.41 -32.81 19.10
CA GLY A 408 13.37 -31.55 19.85
C GLY A 408 12.88 -31.74 21.28
N THR A 409 13.12 -30.74 22.11
CA THR A 409 12.57 -30.66 23.46
C THR A 409 11.13 -30.19 23.40
N ILE A 410 10.25 -30.79 24.20
CA ILE A 410 8.88 -30.33 24.40
C ILE A 410 8.75 -29.89 25.85
N ASP A 411 8.47 -28.61 26.07
CA ASP A 411 8.22 -27.99 27.37
C ASP A 411 6.77 -27.48 27.41
N LEU A 412 6.00 -27.99 28.38
CA LEU A 412 4.58 -27.70 28.54
C LEU A 412 4.36 -27.31 30.00
N THR A 413 4.11 -26.02 30.24
CA THR A 413 3.83 -25.47 31.56
C THR A 413 2.40 -24.96 31.57
N THR A 414 1.60 -25.32 32.58
CA THR A 414 0.20 -24.92 32.75
C THR A 414 -0.19 -25.11 34.22
N GLU A 415 -1.00 -24.21 34.80
CA GLU A 415 -1.53 -24.37 36.17
C GLU A 415 -2.82 -25.20 36.21
N SER A 416 -3.43 -25.48 35.05
CA SER A 416 -4.68 -26.23 34.89
C SER A 416 -4.48 -27.56 34.15
N PHE A 417 -5.02 -27.73 32.94
CA PHE A 417 -4.98 -29.01 32.21
C PHE A 417 -4.21 -28.91 30.90
N PHE A 418 -3.44 -29.97 30.62
CA PHE A 418 -2.98 -30.28 29.27
C PHE A 418 -3.89 -31.33 28.63
N GLN A 419 -4.34 -31.08 27.41
CA GLN A 419 -5.11 -32.03 26.60
C GLN A 419 -4.55 -32.13 25.17
N ALA A 420 -4.16 -33.35 24.77
CA ALA A 420 -3.98 -33.72 23.37
C ALA A 420 -5.23 -34.47 22.88
N THR A 421 -5.85 -33.99 21.81
CA THR A 421 -7.16 -34.49 21.34
C THR A 421 -7.06 -35.50 20.19
N GLY A 422 -5.89 -35.64 19.56
CA GLY A 422 -5.66 -36.54 18.44
C GLY A 422 -4.36 -37.35 18.55
N THR A 423 -4.10 -38.14 17.52
CA THR A 423 -2.90 -38.98 17.38
C THR A 423 -2.36 -38.88 15.95
N PHE A 424 -1.09 -39.23 15.78
CA PHE A 424 -0.42 -39.44 14.50
C PHE A 424 0.48 -40.68 14.58
N ILE A 425 0.88 -41.22 13.44
CA ILE A 425 1.88 -42.30 13.39
C ILE A 425 3.26 -41.66 13.36
N ASP A 426 4.06 -41.94 14.40
CA ASP A 426 5.42 -41.44 14.54
C ASP A 426 6.38 -42.13 13.54
N GLN A 427 7.64 -41.68 13.48
CA GLN A 427 8.62 -42.18 12.53
C GLN A 427 9.05 -43.64 12.76
N ASN A 428 8.72 -44.19 13.94
CA ASN A 428 8.93 -45.60 14.27
C ASN A 428 7.69 -46.47 13.98
N GLY A 429 6.62 -45.87 13.45
CA GLY A 429 5.37 -46.56 13.17
C GLY A 429 4.45 -46.72 14.38
N ILE A 430 4.66 -45.94 15.45
CA ILE A 430 3.88 -45.99 16.69
C ILE A 430 2.81 -44.89 16.66
N GLU A 431 1.58 -45.22 17.03
CA GLU A 431 0.53 -44.21 17.23
C GLU A 431 0.81 -43.39 18.51
N ALA A 432 0.97 -42.08 18.35
CA ALA A 432 1.33 -41.16 19.43
C ALA A 432 0.56 -39.83 19.32
N SER A 433 0.28 -39.19 20.45
CA SER A 433 -0.19 -37.80 20.48
C SER A 433 0.96 -36.80 20.54
N ILE A 434 2.12 -37.23 21.04
CA ILE A 434 3.33 -36.45 21.18
C ILE A 434 4.52 -37.35 20.83
N SER A 435 5.42 -36.91 19.95
CA SER A 435 6.67 -37.63 19.67
C SER A 435 7.85 -36.68 19.50
N THR A 436 8.97 -37.09 20.11
CA THR A 436 10.32 -36.49 20.01
C THR A 436 11.33 -37.57 19.57
N ALA A 437 10.89 -38.57 18.82
CA ALA A 437 11.78 -39.58 18.29
C ALA A 437 12.92 -38.94 17.47
N GLY A 438 14.13 -39.52 17.55
CA GLY A 438 15.27 -39.18 16.70
C GLY A 438 15.66 -40.33 15.79
N GLY A 439 16.62 -40.09 14.89
CA GLY A 439 17.19 -41.10 14.02
C GLY A 439 17.89 -42.23 14.79
N ALA A 440 17.87 -43.45 14.24
CA ALA A 440 18.47 -44.61 14.87
C ALA A 440 20.01 -44.48 14.93
N GLY A 441 20.55 -43.99 16.06
CA GLY A 441 22.00 -44.01 16.30
C GLY A 441 22.61 -42.91 17.16
N ARG A 442 21.83 -42.02 17.79
CA ARG A 442 22.34 -41.01 18.74
C ARG A 442 21.43 -40.77 19.92
#